data_AF-A0A7X8HBD3-F1
#
_entry.id   AF-A0A7X8HBD3-F1
#
_cell.length_a   1.000
_cell.length_b   1.000
_cell.length_c   1.000
_cell.angle_alpha   90.00
_cell.angle_beta   90.00
_cell.angle_gamma   90.00
#
_symmetry.space_group_name_H-M   'P 1'
#
loop_
_entity.id
_entity.type
_entity.pdbx_description
1 polymer ?
#
loop_
_entity_poly.entity_id
_entity_poly.type
_entity_poly.pdbx_seq_one_letter_code
_entity_poly.pdbx_strand_id
1 'polypeptide(L)'
;MKLSELSTFLDSSVPLSFQEEWDNSGLQVGNPDMEINSTLIALDVTEAVVEEAIRTGSDLILSHHPLIFSGIRKITGRSSTERIIMDSVRNNIAVYSAHTNLDMVSNGVSRKMAQKLGLENISVLRTLKNKLLKLVTFVPEEHLDRVRNAIFNAGAGVTGNYDLCGFTAEGTGSFRGGENTKPFAGKKGILHFEKETRFETVLYTHLKDRVIKALLGAHPYEEVAYDIYALDNDNIDSGLGCIGELPEAVDEIVFLNKLKSVFGAEGIRYSKLTGRPVKKVALCGGSGASLLNDAVKSGADAFVTGDIKYHAFFEPDNRLLLVDCGHYETEKFSVEILYDLIVKKFPNFAVRFSETNTNPINYL
;
A
#
# COMPACT_ATOMS: atom_id res chain seq x y z
N MET A 1 -22.10 7.80 6.95
CA MET A 1 -21.43 6.57 7.45
C MET A 1 -20.44 6.95 8.54
N LYS A 2 -19.93 6.01 9.34
CA LYS A 2 -18.87 6.35 10.31
C LYS A 2 -17.52 6.49 9.62
N LEU A 3 -16.67 7.40 10.09
CA LEU A 3 -15.30 7.55 9.58
C LEU A 3 -14.50 6.25 9.70
N SER A 4 -14.63 5.56 10.83
CA SER A 4 -14.03 4.24 11.08
C SER A 4 -14.40 3.18 10.05
N GLU A 5 -15.62 3.23 9.49
CA GLU A 5 -16.05 2.30 8.44
C GLU A 5 -15.26 2.54 7.15
N LEU A 6 -15.07 3.81 6.78
CA LEU A 6 -14.28 4.19 5.61
C LEU A 6 -12.79 3.91 5.82
N SER A 7 -12.22 4.32 6.96
CA SER A 7 -10.79 4.15 7.25
C SER A 7 -10.42 2.68 7.33
N THR A 8 -11.25 1.83 7.96
CA THR A 8 -11.00 0.37 8.01
C THR A 8 -11.01 -0.24 6.61
N PHE A 9 -11.89 0.22 5.72
CA PHE A 9 -11.89 -0.24 4.33
C PHE A 9 -10.64 0.22 3.58
N LEU A 10 -10.22 1.47 3.74
CA LEU A 10 -8.98 1.98 3.15
C LEU A 10 -7.77 1.21 3.67
N ASP A 11 -7.66 0.98 4.98
CA ASP A 11 -6.61 0.18 5.61
C ASP A 11 -6.61 -1.28 5.12
N SER A 12 -7.75 -1.81 4.70
CA SER A 12 -7.81 -3.17 4.11
C SER A 12 -7.38 -3.19 2.64
N SER A 13 -7.62 -2.12 1.89
CA SER A 13 -7.29 -2.02 0.47
C SER A 13 -5.87 -1.51 0.23
N VAL A 14 -5.38 -0.68 1.15
CA VAL A 14 -4.07 -0.02 1.13
C VAL A 14 -3.43 -0.16 2.51
N PRO A 15 -2.92 -1.37 2.86
CA PRO A 15 -2.49 -1.68 4.22
C PRO A 15 -1.45 -0.73 4.77
N LEU A 16 -1.73 -0.13 5.93
CA LEU A 16 -0.78 0.76 6.61
C LEU A 16 0.58 0.11 6.86
N SER A 17 0.64 -1.22 7.01
CA SER A 17 1.90 -1.95 7.20
C SER A 17 2.84 -1.98 5.99
N PHE A 18 2.34 -1.56 4.82
CA PHE A 18 3.14 -1.47 3.59
C PHE A 18 3.91 -0.16 3.50
N GLN A 19 3.56 0.84 4.33
CA GLN A 19 4.27 2.11 4.35
C GLN A 19 5.73 1.94 4.77
N GLU A 20 6.59 2.83 4.30
CA GLU A 20 7.98 2.95 4.72
C GLU A 20 8.08 3.29 6.22
N GLU A 21 9.18 2.91 6.88
CA GLU A 21 9.30 3.07 8.34
C GLU A 21 9.22 4.53 8.83
N TRP A 22 9.56 5.48 7.95
CA TRP A 22 9.53 6.92 8.23
C TRP A 22 8.18 7.57 7.89
N ASP A 23 7.28 6.86 7.21
CA ASP A 23 6.01 7.40 6.72
C ASP A 23 4.96 7.52 7.84
N ASN A 24 3.87 8.25 7.56
CA ASN A 24 2.77 8.47 8.50
C ASN A 24 1.39 8.48 7.79
N SER A 25 1.10 7.38 7.09
CA SER A 25 -0.20 7.12 6.48
C SER A 25 -1.28 6.74 7.51
N GLY A 26 -2.55 6.97 7.17
CA GLY A 26 -3.72 6.67 7.99
C GLY A 26 -4.50 7.93 8.41
N LEU A 27 -5.38 7.78 9.42
CA LEU A 27 -6.14 8.89 9.99
C LEU A 27 -5.21 9.80 10.82
N GLN A 28 -5.05 11.06 10.41
CA GLN A 28 -4.14 12.02 11.05
C GLN A 28 -4.86 13.07 11.89
N VAL A 29 -6.07 13.47 11.49
CA VAL A 29 -6.93 14.42 12.21
C VAL A 29 -8.37 13.92 12.19
N GLY A 30 -9.08 14.03 13.30
CA GLY A 30 -10.49 13.66 13.42
C GLY A 30 -10.74 12.53 14.42
N ASN A 31 -12.00 12.17 14.59
CA ASN A 31 -12.44 11.12 15.49
C ASN A 31 -13.07 9.96 14.68
N PRO A 32 -12.61 8.70 14.84
CA PRO A 32 -13.14 7.54 14.12
C PRO A 32 -14.66 7.32 14.24
N ASP A 33 -15.29 7.82 15.31
CA ASP A 33 -16.74 7.71 15.53
C ASP A 33 -17.57 8.81 14.83
N MET A 34 -16.93 9.79 14.20
CA MET A 34 -17.62 10.86 13.46
C MET A 34 -18.46 10.29 12.33
N GLU A 35 -19.63 10.89 12.14
CA GLU A 35 -20.41 10.69 10.92
C GLU A 35 -19.84 11.56 9.80
N ILE A 36 -19.57 10.92 8.67
CA ILE A 36 -19.12 11.57 7.45
C ILE A 36 -20.13 11.28 6.33
N ASN A 37 -20.38 12.31 5.52
CA ASN A 37 -21.29 12.27 4.38
C ASN A 37 -20.56 12.55 3.06
N SER A 38 -19.44 13.27 3.13
CA SER A 38 -18.62 13.56 1.95
C SER A 38 -17.13 13.66 2.22
N THR A 39 -16.33 13.49 1.17
CA THR A 39 -14.88 13.66 1.19
C THR A 39 -14.39 14.54 0.04
N LEU A 40 -13.36 15.33 0.31
CA LEU A 40 -12.55 16.05 -0.68
C LEU A 40 -11.23 15.30 -0.87
N ILE A 41 -10.97 14.82 -2.09
CA ILE A 41 -9.73 14.13 -2.43
C ILE A 41 -8.71 15.14 -2.96
N ALA A 42 -7.51 15.14 -2.39
CA ALA A 42 -6.41 16.02 -2.77
C ALA A 42 -5.08 15.26 -2.89
N LEU A 43 -4.09 15.83 -3.57
CA LEU A 43 -2.72 15.33 -3.50
C LEU A 43 -2.09 15.76 -2.17
N ASP A 44 -2.08 17.08 -1.93
CA ASP A 44 -1.54 17.71 -0.73
C ASP A 44 -2.64 18.35 0.13
N VAL A 45 -2.48 18.32 1.45
CA VAL A 45 -3.34 19.07 2.37
C VAL A 45 -2.72 20.43 2.64
N THR A 46 -3.21 21.47 1.96
CA THR A 46 -2.78 22.87 2.15
C THR A 46 -3.87 23.68 2.87
N GLU A 47 -3.54 24.89 3.34
CA GLU A 47 -4.54 25.81 3.94
C GLU A 47 -5.68 26.09 2.95
N ALA A 48 -5.38 26.28 1.66
CA ALA A 48 -6.39 26.48 0.61
C ALA A 48 -7.29 25.25 0.40
N VAL A 49 -6.76 24.02 0.52
CA VAL A 49 -7.56 22.79 0.44
C VAL A 49 -8.51 22.67 1.64
N VAL A 50 -8.09 23.10 2.83
CA VAL A 50 -9.00 23.17 4.00
C VAL A 50 -10.09 24.19 3.78
N GLU A 51 -9.76 25.39 3.28
CA GLU A 51 -10.76 26.40 2.92
C GLU A 51 -11.76 25.89 1.87
N GLU A 52 -11.28 25.13 0.88
CA GLU A 52 -12.12 24.46 -0.11
C GLU A 52 -13.03 23.41 0.53
N ALA A 53 -12.51 22.58 1.44
CA ALA A 53 -13.30 21.59 2.17
C ALA A 53 -14.42 22.27 3.00
N ILE A 54 -14.11 23.38 3.69
CA ILE A 54 -15.11 24.18 4.43
C ILE A 54 -16.17 24.71 3.47
N ARG A 55 -15.76 25.34 2.36
CA ARG A 55 -16.67 25.94 1.36
C ARG A 55 -17.59 24.91 0.73
N THR A 56 -17.10 23.70 0.49
CA THR A 56 -17.86 22.60 -0.14
C THR A 56 -18.65 21.76 0.85
N GLY A 57 -18.50 22.01 2.16
CA GLY A 57 -19.13 21.22 3.22
C GLY A 57 -18.64 19.78 3.27
N SER A 58 -17.33 19.56 3.06
CA SER A 58 -16.72 18.23 3.09
C SER A 58 -16.29 17.85 4.50
N ASP A 59 -16.65 16.64 4.96
CA ASP A 59 -16.40 16.18 6.34
C ASP A 59 -15.00 15.55 6.50
N LEU A 60 -14.38 15.16 5.38
CA LEU A 60 -13.09 14.50 5.30
C LEU A 60 -12.27 15.11 4.16
N ILE A 61 -10.98 15.27 4.40
CA ILE A 61 -9.97 15.41 3.35
C ILE A 61 -9.22 14.08 3.26
N LEU A 62 -9.24 13.48 2.08
CA LEU A 62 -8.49 12.27 1.77
C LEU A 62 -7.32 12.64 0.86
N SER A 63 -6.09 12.55 1.37
CA SER A 63 -4.90 12.93 0.62
C SER A 63 -4.00 11.75 0.28
N HIS A 64 -3.13 11.96 -0.70
CA HIS A 64 -1.97 11.09 -0.88
C HIS A 64 -0.86 11.48 0.10
N HIS A 65 -0.46 12.76 0.12
CA HIS A 65 0.61 13.22 1.01
C HIS A 65 0.13 13.40 2.45
N PRO A 66 0.92 12.91 3.45
CA PRO A 66 0.60 13.10 4.85
C PRO A 66 0.71 14.58 5.25
N LEU A 67 -0.35 15.12 5.87
CA LEU A 67 -0.32 16.42 6.53
C LEU A 67 0.72 16.43 7.66
N ILE A 68 0.72 15.38 8.49
CA ILE A 68 1.65 15.21 9.60
C ILE A 68 2.76 14.27 9.14
N PHE A 69 3.94 14.80 8.81
CA PHE A 69 5.08 13.96 8.41
C PHE A 69 6.07 13.70 9.57
N SER A 70 6.10 14.60 10.56
CA SER A 70 6.97 14.47 11.73
C SER A 70 6.22 14.85 13.00
N GLY A 71 6.69 14.35 14.15
CA GLY A 71 6.01 14.55 15.43
C GLY A 71 5.82 16.02 15.81
N ILE A 72 4.56 16.42 16.00
CA ILE A 72 4.18 17.79 16.38
C ILE A 72 4.25 17.93 17.89
N ARG A 73 5.10 18.83 18.37
CA ARG A 73 5.31 19.05 19.82
C ARG A 73 4.43 20.16 20.41
N LYS A 74 3.94 21.08 19.58
CA LYS A 74 3.13 22.24 19.98
C LYS A 74 2.15 22.59 18.87
N ILE A 75 0.95 23.02 19.24
CA ILE A 75 -0.08 23.52 18.32
C ILE A 75 -0.42 24.95 18.73
N THR A 76 0.16 25.90 18.02
CA THR A 76 0.10 27.34 18.30
C THR A 76 -0.23 28.17 17.05
N GLY A 77 -0.40 27.53 15.90
CA GLY A 77 -0.65 28.15 14.60
C GLY A 77 0.59 28.74 13.93
N ARG A 78 1.80 28.41 14.42
CA ARG A 78 3.05 28.98 13.92
C ARG A 78 3.42 28.42 12.54
N SER A 79 3.33 27.11 12.37
CA SER A 79 3.53 26.43 11.08
C SER A 79 2.22 26.28 10.30
N SER A 80 2.32 26.08 8.98
CA SER A 80 1.17 25.75 8.13
C SER A 80 0.47 24.47 8.61
N THR A 81 1.23 23.41 8.90
CA THR A 81 0.68 22.16 9.45
C THR A 81 -0.13 22.39 10.74
N GLU A 82 0.37 23.21 11.67
CA GLU A 82 -0.38 23.54 12.89
C GLU A 82 -1.69 24.27 12.58
N ARG A 83 -1.67 25.25 11.66
CA ARG A 83 -2.88 26.01 11.28
C ARG A 83 -3.91 25.12 10.62
N ILE A 84 -3.48 24.28 9.68
CA ILE A 84 -4.32 23.29 9.00
C ILE A 84 -4.99 22.39 10.04
N ILE A 85 -4.23 21.82 10.99
CA ILE A 85 -4.80 20.99 12.06
C ILE A 85 -5.82 21.76 12.89
N MET A 86 -5.49 22.98 13.32
CA MET A 86 -6.39 23.81 14.12
C MET A 86 -7.71 24.10 13.39
N ASP A 87 -7.64 24.42 12.09
CA ASP A 87 -8.82 24.76 11.30
C ASP A 87 -9.62 23.53 10.91
N SER A 88 -8.98 22.40 10.59
CA SER A 88 -9.65 21.11 10.42
C SER A 88 -10.43 20.71 11.67
N VAL A 89 -9.81 20.80 12.86
CA VAL A 89 -10.49 20.47 14.13
C VAL A 89 -11.66 21.41 14.41
N ARG A 90 -11.49 22.72 14.24
CA ARG A 90 -12.56 23.71 14.49
C ARG A 90 -13.78 23.53 13.57
N ASN A 91 -13.54 23.09 12.34
CA ASN A 91 -14.59 22.91 11.34
C ASN A 91 -15.07 21.45 11.25
N ASN A 92 -14.65 20.58 12.18
CA ASN A 92 -15.04 19.18 12.22
C ASN A 92 -14.71 18.42 10.92
N ILE A 93 -13.56 18.72 10.33
CA ILE A 93 -13.04 18.08 9.12
C ILE A 93 -11.95 17.10 9.51
N ALA A 94 -12.13 15.83 9.15
CA ALA A 94 -11.10 14.81 9.33
C ALA A 94 -10.05 14.88 8.21
N VAL A 95 -8.85 14.36 8.48
CA VAL A 95 -7.77 14.22 7.48
C VAL A 95 -7.24 12.80 7.53
N TYR A 96 -7.30 12.10 6.41
CA TYR A 96 -6.72 10.78 6.21
C TYR A 96 -5.76 10.82 5.03
N SER A 97 -4.59 10.19 5.16
CA SER A 97 -3.55 10.20 4.14
C SER A 97 -3.15 8.78 3.73
N ALA A 98 -3.01 8.51 2.44
CA ALA A 98 -2.50 7.25 1.90
C ALA A 98 -1.29 7.52 1.00
N HIS A 99 -0.10 7.40 1.57
CA HIS A 99 1.17 7.83 0.97
C HIS A 99 1.94 6.62 0.44
N THR A 100 3.05 6.23 1.10
CA THR A 100 3.90 5.15 0.59
C THR A 100 3.22 3.78 0.59
N ASN A 101 2.24 3.56 1.47
CA ASN A 101 1.39 2.36 1.38
C ASN A 101 0.59 2.31 0.06
N LEU A 102 0.16 3.45 -0.47
CA LEU A 102 -0.50 3.54 -1.78
C LEU A 102 0.49 3.33 -2.93
N ASP A 103 1.74 3.76 -2.78
CA ASP A 103 2.79 3.50 -3.77
C ASP A 103 3.13 2.01 -3.89
N MET A 104 2.96 1.27 -2.79
CA MET A 104 3.35 -0.13 -2.68
C MET A 104 2.32 -1.12 -3.19
N VAL A 105 1.02 -0.75 -3.24
CA VAL A 105 -0.02 -1.69 -3.67
C VAL A 105 0.03 -1.95 -5.17
N SER A 106 -0.47 -3.12 -5.59
CA SER A 106 -0.43 -3.56 -6.99
C SER A 106 -1.05 -2.56 -7.96
N ASN A 107 -2.11 -1.86 -7.56
CA ASN A 107 -2.80 -0.82 -8.32
C ASN A 107 -2.40 0.61 -7.90
N GLY A 108 -1.20 0.77 -7.33
CA GLY A 108 -0.67 2.01 -6.79
C GLY A 108 -0.23 3.05 -7.81
N VAL A 109 0.40 4.12 -7.33
CA VAL A 109 0.74 5.32 -8.12
C VAL A 109 1.57 4.98 -9.35
N SER A 110 2.63 4.19 -9.19
CA SER A 110 3.51 3.82 -10.30
C SER A 110 2.78 3.02 -11.38
N ARG A 111 1.87 2.11 -10.99
CA ARG A 111 1.06 1.36 -11.96
C ARG A 111 0.02 2.25 -12.64
N LYS A 112 -0.54 3.24 -11.93
CA LYS A 112 -1.42 4.25 -12.54
C LYS A 112 -0.65 5.09 -13.56
N MET A 113 0.60 5.47 -13.29
CA MET A 113 1.47 6.11 -14.29
C MET A 113 1.68 5.21 -15.52
N ALA A 114 1.98 3.92 -15.31
CA ALA A 114 2.15 2.95 -16.40
C ALA A 114 0.91 2.84 -17.28
N GLN A 115 -0.28 2.81 -16.67
CA GLN A 115 -1.56 2.79 -17.38
C GLN A 115 -1.78 4.08 -18.19
N LYS A 116 -1.50 5.25 -17.62
CA LYS A 116 -1.61 6.54 -18.33
C LYS A 116 -0.67 6.62 -19.53
N LEU A 117 0.51 6.01 -19.40
CA LEU A 117 1.50 5.94 -20.48
C LEU A 117 1.18 4.85 -21.53
N GLY A 118 0.23 3.95 -21.23
CA GLY A 118 -0.15 2.83 -22.08
C GLY A 118 0.89 1.72 -22.12
N LEU A 119 1.55 1.46 -20.98
CA LEU A 119 2.47 0.33 -20.86
C LEU A 119 1.72 -1.00 -20.72
N GLU A 120 2.29 -2.05 -21.28
CA GLU A 120 1.86 -3.44 -21.19
C GLU A 120 2.82 -4.24 -20.30
N ASN A 121 2.43 -5.47 -19.94
CA ASN A 121 3.27 -6.40 -19.17
C ASN A 121 3.86 -5.81 -17.87
N ILE A 122 3.03 -5.06 -17.13
CA ILE A 122 3.48 -4.30 -15.97
C ILE A 122 3.71 -5.20 -14.75
N SER A 123 4.91 -5.13 -14.17
CA SER A 123 5.28 -5.77 -12.90
C SER A 123 5.92 -4.77 -11.92
N VAL A 124 5.98 -5.15 -10.65
CA VAL A 124 6.64 -4.34 -9.61
C VAL A 124 8.15 -4.25 -9.89
N LEU A 125 8.74 -3.06 -9.68
CA LEU A 125 10.17 -2.83 -9.91
C LEU A 125 11.03 -3.36 -8.74
N ARG A 126 10.69 -2.96 -7.51
CA ARG A 126 11.32 -3.45 -6.28
C ARG A 126 10.26 -4.06 -5.37
N THR A 127 10.25 -5.38 -5.28
CA THR A 127 9.29 -6.14 -4.47
C THR A 127 9.41 -5.83 -2.98
N LEU A 128 8.27 -5.86 -2.30
CA LEU A 128 8.19 -5.70 -0.86
C LEU A 128 8.69 -6.98 -0.18
N LYS A 129 9.73 -6.83 0.66
CA LYS A 129 10.38 -7.95 1.36
C LYS A 129 9.91 -8.07 2.81
N ASN A 130 10.02 -9.27 3.36
CA ASN A 130 9.83 -9.54 4.80
C ASN A 130 8.45 -9.16 5.35
N LYS A 131 7.42 -9.15 4.50
CA LYS A 131 6.02 -8.88 4.91
C LYS A 131 5.12 -10.10 4.89
N LEU A 132 5.68 -11.27 4.59
CA LEU A 132 4.95 -12.55 4.58
C LEU A 132 5.35 -13.41 5.76
N LEU A 133 4.36 -14.10 6.31
CA LEU A 133 4.50 -15.13 7.33
C LEU A 133 3.88 -16.42 6.82
N LYS A 134 4.36 -17.55 7.33
CA LYS A 134 3.68 -18.85 7.25
C LYS A 134 3.11 -19.17 8.62
N LEU A 135 1.80 -19.37 8.69
CA LEU A 135 1.13 -20.00 9.83
C LEU A 135 1.12 -21.51 9.60
N VAL A 136 1.52 -22.26 10.63
CA VAL A 136 1.33 -23.71 10.72
C VAL A 136 0.57 -24.00 12.01
N THR A 137 -0.46 -24.83 11.97
CA THR A 137 -1.24 -25.26 13.15
C THR A 137 -1.65 -26.71 13.00
N PHE A 138 -1.97 -27.37 14.10
CA PHE A 138 -2.33 -28.79 14.13
C PHE A 138 -3.74 -28.94 14.68
N VAL A 139 -4.63 -29.56 13.90
CA VAL A 139 -6.08 -29.57 14.16
C VAL A 139 -6.61 -31.00 14.09
N PRO A 140 -7.50 -31.44 14.99
CA PRO A 140 -8.27 -32.67 14.79
C PRO A 140 -9.00 -32.66 13.45
N GLU A 141 -8.99 -33.79 12.75
CA GLU A 141 -9.54 -33.92 11.38
C GLU A 141 -10.99 -33.39 11.28
N GLU A 142 -11.84 -33.73 12.25
CA GLU A 142 -13.25 -33.31 12.30
C GLU A 142 -13.46 -31.79 12.43
N HIS A 143 -12.44 -31.05 12.85
CA HIS A 143 -12.51 -29.61 13.14
C HIS A 143 -11.74 -28.75 12.11
N LEU A 144 -11.05 -29.37 11.17
CA LEU A 144 -10.20 -28.70 10.18
C LEU A 144 -10.94 -27.62 9.41
N ASP A 145 -12.14 -27.92 8.90
CA ASP A 145 -12.94 -27.00 8.09
C ASP A 145 -13.32 -25.73 8.87
N ARG A 146 -13.74 -25.89 10.12
CA ARG A 146 -14.09 -24.77 10.99
C ARG A 146 -12.88 -23.86 11.22
N VAL A 147 -11.73 -24.46 11.54
CA VAL A 147 -10.50 -23.72 11.86
C VAL A 147 -9.94 -23.01 10.62
N ARG A 148 -9.79 -23.72 9.49
CA ARG A 148 -9.24 -23.12 8.26
C ARG A 148 -10.12 -21.97 7.75
N ASN A 149 -11.45 -22.13 7.81
CA ASN A 149 -12.37 -21.07 7.37
C ASN A 149 -12.27 -19.83 8.27
N ALA A 150 -12.10 -20.00 9.58
CA ALA A 150 -11.88 -18.87 10.49
C ALA A 150 -10.57 -18.11 10.16
N ILE A 151 -9.50 -18.86 9.87
CA ILE A 151 -8.20 -18.31 9.47
C ILE A 151 -8.31 -17.55 8.13
N PHE A 152 -9.00 -18.12 7.14
CA PHE A 152 -9.19 -17.48 5.84
C PHE A 152 -10.08 -16.24 5.93
N ASN A 153 -11.17 -16.29 6.68
CA ASN A 153 -12.03 -15.12 6.95
C ASN A 153 -11.30 -13.99 7.70
N ALA A 154 -10.20 -14.33 8.38
CA ALA A 154 -9.31 -13.36 9.00
C ALA A 154 -8.29 -12.73 8.03
N GLY A 155 -8.22 -13.21 6.78
CA GLY A 155 -7.42 -12.64 5.68
C GLY A 155 -6.17 -13.43 5.30
N ALA A 156 -5.92 -14.59 5.92
CA ALA A 156 -4.84 -15.47 5.49
C ALA A 156 -5.20 -16.22 4.20
N GLY A 157 -4.21 -16.82 3.54
CA GLY A 157 -4.40 -17.67 2.36
C GLY A 157 -4.66 -16.90 1.07
N VAL A 158 -4.24 -15.64 0.97
CA VAL A 158 -4.27 -14.88 -0.27
C VAL A 158 -2.89 -14.90 -0.92
N THR A 159 -2.80 -15.33 -2.18
CA THR A 159 -1.55 -15.34 -2.95
C THR A 159 -1.85 -15.02 -4.41
N GLY A 160 -1.37 -13.87 -4.88
CA GLY A 160 -1.75 -13.33 -6.18
C GLY A 160 -3.27 -13.19 -6.31
N ASN A 161 -3.84 -13.79 -7.36
CA ASN A 161 -5.28 -13.78 -7.63
C ASN A 161 -6.06 -14.94 -7.00
N TYR A 162 -5.43 -15.73 -6.11
CA TYR A 162 -6.07 -16.85 -5.44
C TYR A 162 -6.31 -16.53 -3.95
N ASP A 163 -7.46 -16.95 -3.45
CA ASP A 163 -7.82 -16.93 -2.03
C ASP A 163 -7.92 -18.36 -1.47
N LEU A 164 -8.13 -18.47 -0.15
CA LEU A 164 -8.27 -19.74 0.57
C LEU A 164 -7.11 -20.73 0.36
N CYS A 165 -5.92 -20.22 0.08
CA CYS A 165 -4.73 -21.00 -0.18
C CYS A 165 -4.18 -21.60 1.11
N GLY A 166 -4.16 -22.93 1.20
CA GLY A 166 -3.58 -23.65 2.32
C GLY A 166 -3.16 -25.05 1.91
N PHE A 167 -2.26 -25.63 2.70
CA PHE A 167 -1.79 -27.00 2.52
C PHE A 167 -2.07 -27.80 3.78
N THR A 168 -2.43 -29.06 3.60
CA THR A 168 -2.74 -29.99 4.69
C THR A 168 -1.92 -31.26 4.59
N ALA A 169 -1.41 -31.74 5.71
CA ALA A 169 -0.78 -33.05 5.83
C ALA A 169 -1.29 -33.77 7.08
N GLU A 170 -1.61 -35.06 6.94
CA GLU A 170 -1.99 -35.91 8.07
C GLU A 170 -0.75 -36.26 8.91
N GLY A 171 -0.95 -36.36 10.23
CA GLY A 171 0.08 -36.74 11.17
C GLY A 171 -0.48 -37.22 12.50
N THR A 172 0.42 -37.58 13.41
CA THR A 172 0.08 -37.97 14.78
C THR A 172 0.76 -37.02 15.75
N GLY A 173 -0.04 -36.25 16.48
CA GLY A 173 0.42 -35.44 17.60
C GLY A 173 0.61 -36.31 18.85
N SER A 174 1.49 -35.88 19.75
CA SER A 174 1.62 -36.51 21.07
C SER A 174 1.76 -35.48 22.17
N PHE A 175 1.08 -35.70 23.29
CA PHE A 175 1.15 -34.81 24.44
C PHE A 175 0.84 -35.54 25.74
N ARG A 176 1.24 -34.95 26.87
CA ARG A 176 0.88 -35.41 28.21
C ARG A 176 0.38 -34.22 29.02
N GLY A 177 -0.94 -34.17 29.26
CA GLY A 177 -1.54 -33.08 30.03
C GLY A 177 -1.06 -33.05 31.48
N GLY A 178 -0.65 -31.88 31.96
CA GLY A 178 -0.31 -31.66 33.38
C GLY A 178 -1.53 -31.65 34.29
N GLU A 179 -1.32 -31.57 35.60
CA GLU A 179 -2.39 -31.64 36.62
C GLU A 179 -3.47 -30.58 36.44
N ASN A 180 -3.08 -29.38 35.99
CA ASN A 180 -3.98 -28.22 35.82
C ASN A 180 -4.62 -28.10 34.44
N THR A 181 -4.44 -29.08 33.53
CA THR A 181 -4.99 -29.02 32.17
C THR A 181 -6.46 -29.47 32.12
N LYS A 182 -7.22 -29.16 31.07
CA LYS A 182 -8.48 -29.85 30.74
C LYS A 182 -8.43 -30.33 29.30
N PRO A 183 -7.70 -31.43 29.03
CA PRO A 183 -7.40 -31.81 27.67
C PRO A 183 -8.68 -32.17 26.92
N PHE A 184 -8.83 -31.62 25.71
CA PHE A 184 -9.95 -31.92 24.82
C PHE A 184 -9.95 -33.42 24.43
N ALA A 185 -8.77 -34.00 24.24
CA ALA A 185 -8.55 -35.42 23.99
C ALA A 185 -7.52 -36.02 24.96
N GLY A 186 -7.66 -37.31 25.30
CA GLY A 186 -6.75 -38.01 26.21
C GLY A 186 -7.05 -37.82 27.71
N LYS A 187 -6.11 -38.21 28.58
CA LYS A 187 -6.23 -38.17 30.05
C LYS A 187 -5.03 -37.50 30.70
N LYS A 188 -5.26 -36.75 31.78
CA LYS A 188 -4.21 -36.09 32.58
C LYS A 188 -3.15 -37.09 33.04
N GLY A 189 -1.88 -36.68 32.98
CA GLY A 189 -0.74 -37.47 33.41
C GLY A 189 -0.38 -38.65 32.51
N ILE A 190 -1.18 -38.94 31.48
CA ILE A 190 -0.98 -40.07 30.56
C ILE A 190 -0.53 -39.53 29.19
N LEU A 191 0.48 -40.15 28.60
CA LEU A 191 0.87 -39.84 27.21
C LEU A 191 -0.27 -40.23 26.28
N HIS A 192 -0.74 -39.27 25.49
CA HIS A 192 -1.79 -39.43 24.50
C HIS A 192 -1.23 -39.21 23.11
N PHE A 193 -1.76 -39.96 22.14
CA PHE A 193 -1.48 -39.79 20.71
C PHE A 193 -2.80 -39.47 20.02
N GLU A 194 -2.82 -38.43 19.20
CA GLU A 194 -4.01 -37.96 18.52
C GLU A 194 -3.75 -37.86 17.01
N LYS A 195 -4.75 -38.24 16.20
CA LYS A 195 -4.68 -38.01 14.76
C LYS A 195 -4.97 -36.54 14.49
N GLU A 196 -4.04 -35.88 13.82
CA GLU A 196 -4.14 -34.44 13.55
C GLU A 196 -3.81 -34.14 12.10
N THR A 197 -4.41 -33.08 11.59
CA THR A 197 -4.02 -32.47 10.32
C THR A 197 -3.14 -31.26 10.62
N ARG A 198 -1.90 -31.29 10.13
CA ARG A 198 -1.07 -30.10 9.98
C ARG A 198 -1.70 -29.24 8.89
N PHE A 199 -2.22 -28.08 9.25
CA PHE A 199 -2.69 -27.06 8.31
C PHE A 199 -1.70 -25.91 8.26
N GLU A 200 -1.37 -25.46 7.05
CA GLU A 200 -0.47 -24.33 6.87
C GLU A 200 -0.90 -23.38 5.76
N THR A 201 -0.72 -22.09 5.98
CA THR A 201 -1.15 -21.03 5.06
C THR A 201 -0.22 -19.81 5.17
N VAL A 202 -0.24 -18.95 4.15
CA VAL A 202 0.52 -17.69 4.15
C VAL A 202 -0.35 -16.53 4.61
N LEU A 203 0.24 -15.52 5.23
CA LEU A 203 -0.44 -14.29 5.60
C LEU A 203 0.53 -13.12 5.60
N TYR A 204 -0.01 -11.91 5.48
CA TYR A 204 0.77 -10.70 5.71
C TYR A 204 1.03 -10.48 7.21
N THR A 205 2.18 -9.88 7.52
CA THR A 205 2.60 -9.59 8.91
C THR A 205 1.56 -8.80 9.70
N HIS A 206 0.88 -7.84 9.08
CA HIS A 206 -0.16 -7.02 9.73
C HIS A 206 -1.44 -7.78 10.07
N LEU A 207 -1.69 -8.92 9.41
CA LEU A 207 -2.85 -9.76 9.70
C LEU A 207 -2.59 -10.75 10.83
N LYS A 208 -1.34 -10.85 11.33
CA LYS A 208 -0.92 -11.85 12.31
C LYS A 208 -1.85 -11.92 13.51
N ASP A 209 -2.05 -10.83 14.22
CA ASP A 209 -2.82 -10.85 15.47
C ASP A 209 -4.30 -11.18 15.24
N ARG A 210 -4.88 -10.66 14.13
CA ARG A 210 -6.25 -10.97 13.71
C ARG A 210 -6.41 -12.46 13.37
N VAL A 211 -5.48 -13.01 12.61
CA VAL A 211 -5.49 -14.42 12.18
C VAL A 211 -5.27 -15.35 13.37
N ILE A 212 -4.32 -15.04 14.26
CA ILE A 212 -4.09 -15.83 15.48
C ILE A 212 -5.32 -15.79 16.38
N LYS A 213 -5.93 -14.62 16.59
CA LYS A 213 -7.18 -14.54 17.36
C LYS A 213 -8.29 -15.39 16.76
N ALA A 214 -8.43 -15.41 15.43
CA ALA A 214 -9.41 -16.23 14.73
C ALA A 214 -9.11 -17.73 14.86
N LEU A 215 -7.85 -18.14 14.73
CA LEU A 215 -7.39 -19.50 14.99
C LEU A 215 -7.78 -19.93 16.42
N LEU A 216 -7.33 -19.18 17.44
CA LEU A 216 -7.56 -19.53 18.85
C LEU A 216 -9.06 -19.61 19.19
N GLY A 217 -9.88 -18.71 18.65
CA GLY A 217 -11.33 -18.74 18.90
C GLY A 217 -12.08 -19.86 18.19
N ALA A 218 -11.54 -20.40 17.09
CA ALA A 218 -12.17 -21.47 16.32
C ALA A 218 -11.68 -22.87 16.72
N HIS A 219 -10.49 -22.97 17.32
CA HIS A 219 -9.84 -24.23 17.65
C HIS A 219 -10.56 -24.99 18.79
N PRO A 220 -10.65 -26.34 18.73
CA PRO A 220 -11.26 -27.11 19.82
C PRO A 220 -10.42 -27.19 21.10
N TYR A 221 -9.10 -27.05 20.98
CA TYR A 221 -8.19 -27.17 22.12
C TYR A 221 -8.13 -25.89 22.96
N GLU A 222 -7.98 -26.08 24.28
CA GLU A 222 -7.70 -25.00 25.23
C GLU A 222 -6.34 -24.33 24.94
N GLU A 223 -5.31 -25.15 24.72
CA GLU A 223 -3.96 -24.72 24.37
C GLU A 223 -3.66 -25.13 22.93
N VAL A 224 -3.62 -24.16 22.03
CA VAL A 224 -3.45 -24.39 20.59
C VAL A 224 -1.98 -24.34 20.22
N ALA A 225 -1.45 -25.43 19.66
CA ALA A 225 -0.11 -25.45 19.09
C ALA A 225 -0.11 -24.85 17.68
N TYR A 226 0.67 -23.79 17.49
CA TYR A 226 0.90 -23.17 16.18
C TYR A 226 2.30 -22.56 16.09
N ASP A 227 2.81 -22.48 14.87
CA ASP A 227 4.11 -21.87 14.54
C ASP A 227 3.92 -20.72 13.56
N ILE A 228 4.75 -19.68 13.71
CA ILE A 228 4.85 -18.57 12.77
C ILE A 228 6.27 -18.52 12.23
N TYR A 229 6.41 -18.74 10.93
CA TYR A 229 7.69 -18.61 10.23
C TYR A 229 7.72 -17.31 9.43
N ALA A 230 8.80 -16.54 9.54
CA ALA A 230 9.07 -15.47 8.61
C ALA A 230 9.41 -16.06 7.24
N LEU A 231 8.89 -15.46 6.17
CA LEU A 231 9.16 -15.88 4.80
C LEU A 231 10.01 -14.82 4.09
N ASP A 232 11.07 -15.28 3.43
CA ASP A 232 11.90 -14.47 2.52
C ASP A 232 11.29 -14.37 1.11
N ASN A 233 10.10 -14.96 0.90
CA ASN A 233 9.38 -14.87 -0.37
C ASN A 233 9.11 -13.41 -0.73
N ASP A 234 9.42 -13.05 -1.98
CA ASP A 234 9.04 -11.75 -2.52
C ASP A 234 7.53 -11.65 -2.68
N ASN A 235 6.95 -10.52 -2.27
CA ASN A 235 5.59 -10.20 -2.64
C ASN A 235 5.58 -9.67 -4.09
N ILE A 236 5.27 -10.56 -5.03
CA ILE A 236 5.39 -10.29 -6.47
C ILE A 236 4.50 -9.12 -6.92
N ASP A 237 3.38 -8.90 -6.22
CA ASP A 237 2.36 -7.93 -6.60
C ASP A 237 2.41 -6.65 -5.76
N SER A 238 3.36 -6.48 -4.83
CA SER A 238 3.47 -5.24 -4.05
C SER A 238 4.93 -4.82 -3.88
N GLY A 239 5.17 -3.51 -3.93
CA GLY A 239 6.49 -2.92 -3.80
C GLY A 239 6.58 -1.56 -4.49
N LEU A 240 7.77 -0.98 -4.48
CA LEU A 240 8.00 0.35 -5.01
C LEU A 240 8.30 0.32 -6.51
N GLY A 241 7.70 1.26 -7.23
CA GLY A 241 7.88 1.43 -8.66
C GLY A 241 7.29 0.28 -9.47
N CYS A 242 7.25 0.47 -10.78
CA CYS A 242 6.90 -0.60 -11.71
C CYS A 242 7.76 -0.54 -12.96
N ILE A 243 7.80 -1.65 -13.69
CA ILE A 243 8.37 -1.72 -15.03
C ILE A 243 7.32 -2.30 -15.98
N GLY A 244 7.27 -1.78 -17.20
CA GLY A 244 6.43 -2.30 -18.28
C GLY A 244 7.02 -1.99 -19.64
N GLU A 245 6.31 -2.40 -20.69
CA GLU A 245 6.75 -2.21 -22.08
C GLU A 245 5.80 -1.31 -22.84
N LEU A 246 6.34 -0.38 -23.63
CA LEU A 246 5.57 0.26 -24.69
C LEU A 246 5.20 -0.79 -25.75
N PRO A 247 4.03 -0.66 -26.41
CA PRO A 247 3.62 -1.56 -27.48
C PRO A 247 4.67 -1.64 -28.61
N GLU A 248 5.26 -0.49 -28.94
CA GLU A 248 6.35 -0.36 -29.91
C GLU A 248 7.51 0.44 -29.32
N ALA A 249 8.73 0.10 -29.74
CA ALA A 249 9.92 0.84 -29.36
C ALA A 249 9.95 2.19 -30.09
N VAL A 250 10.21 3.28 -29.36
CA VAL A 250 10.19 4.65 -29.90
C VAL A 250 11.53 5.35 -29.69
N ASP A 251 11.78 6.40 -30.46
CA ASP A 251 12.92 7.29 -30.23
C ASP A 251 12.83 8.01 -28.87
N GLU A 252 13.98 8.31 -28.26
CA GLU A 252 14.06 8.92 -26.93
C GLU A 252 13.37 10.31 -26.88
N ILE A 253 13.49 11.13 -27.92
CA ILE A 253 12.82 12.44 -27.97
C ILE A 253 11.31 12.27 -28.15
N VAL A 254 10.87 11.29 -28.93
CA VAL A 254 9.45 10.96 -29.06
C VAL A 254 8.89 10.50 -27.71
N PHE A 255 9.63 9.67 -26.99
CA PHE A 255 9.28 9.23 -25.63
C PHE A 255 9.16 10.40 -24.65
N LEU A 256 10.15 11.29 -24.61
CA LEU A 256 10.13 12.48 -23.73
C LEU A 256 8.93 13.40 -24.03
N ASN A 257 8.59 13.61 -25.30
CA ASN A 257 7.39 14.37 -25.68
C ASN A 257 6.10 13.67 -25.27
N LYS A 258 6.05 12.33 -25.35
CA LYS A 258 4.92 11.53 -24.87
C LYS A 258 4.73 11.71 -23.35
N LEU A 259 5.81 11.64 -22.57
CA LEU A 259 5.77 11.90 -21.12
C LEU A 259 5.23 13.29 -20.84
N LYS A 260 5.74 14.31 -21.54
CA LYS A 260 5.31 15.71 -21.38
C LYS A 260 3.79 15.86 -21.55
N SER A 261 3.27 15.25 -22.62
CA SER A 261 1.84 15.28 -22.94
C SER A 261 0.99 14.50 -21.93
N VAL A 262 1.35 13.25 -21.65
CA VAL A 262 0.59 12.34 -20.76
C VAL A 262 0.52 12.87 -19.34
N PHE A 263 1.65 13.34 -18.80
CA PHE A 263 1.73 13.86 -17.44
C PHE A 263 1.41 15.35 -17.36
N GLY A 264 1.16 16.02 -18.49
CA GLY A 264 0.91 17.46 -18.55
C GLY A 264 2.04 18.27 -17.90
N ALA A 265 3.29 17.83 -18.06
CA ALA A 265 4.45 18.48 -17.47
C ALA A 265 4.83 19.71 -18.30
N GLU A 266 5.01 20.85 -17.66
CA GLU A 266 5.44 22.07 -18.36
C GLU A 266 6.91 21.99 -18.78
N GLY A 267 7.75 21.34 -17.97
CA GLY A 267 9.15 21.03 -18.25
C GLY A 267 9.55 19.62 -17.79
N ILE A 268 10.42 18.98 -18.56
CA ILE A 268 11.03 17.68 -18.24
C ILE A 268 12.55 17.85 -18.23
N ARG A 269 13.21 17.30 -17.21
CA ARG A 269 14.69 17.21 -17.16
C ARG A 269 15.07 15.77 -17.43
N TYR A 270 16.16 15.54 -18.16
CA TYR A 270 16.58 14.19 -18.51
C TYR A 270 18.10 14.11 -18.58
N SER A 271 18.64 12.90 -18.39
CA SER A 271 20.06 12.61 -18.56
C SER A 271 20.47 12.73 -20.03
N LYS A 272 21.76 12.56 -20.32
CA LYS A 272 22.20 12.40 -21.71
C LYS A 272 21.42 11.27 -22.40
N LEU A 273 21.00 11.52 -23.64
CA LEU A 273 20.39 10.54 -24.52
C LEU A 273 21.33 9.35 -24.73
N THR A 274 20.77 8.15 -24.70
CA THR A 274 21.52 6.90 -24.85
C THR A 274 21.75 6.52 -26.31
N GLY A 275 20.98 7.08 -27.24
CA GLY A 275 20.99 6.76 -28.67
C GLY A 275 20.32 5.42 -29.00
N ARG A 276 19.57 4.84 -28.05
CA ARG A 276 18.85 3.57 -28.21
C ARG A 276 17.35 3.83 -28.13
N PRO A 277 16.52 3.06 -28.87
CA PRO A 277 15.08 3.20 -28.76
C PRO A 277 14.59 2.76 -27.37
N VAL A 278 13.53 3.42 -26.88
CA VAL A 278 12.88 3.13 -25.60
C VAL A 278 11.72 2.18 -25.84
N LYS A 279 11.75 1.00 -25.17
CA LYS A 279 10.61 0.08 -25.10
C LYS A 279 10.27 -0.26 -23.65
N LYS A 280 11.25 -0.69 -22.86
CA LYS A 280 11.08 -1.02 -21.45
C LYS A 280 11.22 0.22 -20.59
N VAL A 281 10.19 0.54 -19.80
CA VAL A 281 10.14 1.76 -19.01
C VAL A 281 9.90 1.40 -17.55
N ALA A 282 10.84 1.78 -16.69
CA ALA A 282 10.66 1.79 -15.25
C ALA A 282 10.06 3.13 -14.82
N LEU A 283 9.14 3.10 -13.86
CA LEU A 283 8.41 4.26 -13.34
C LEU A 283 8.40 4.24 -11.81
N CYS A 284 8.54 5.42 -11.21
CA CYS A 284 8.26 5.65 -9.79
C CYS A 284 7.69 7.05 -9.60
N GLY A 285 6.48 7.16 -9.03
CA GLY A 285 5.92 8.45 -8.62
C GLY A 285 6.82 9.16 -7.60
N GLY A 286 6.78 10.49 -7.60
CA GLY A 286 7.47 11.29 -6.60
C GLY A 286 8.99 11.14 -6.64
N SER A 287 9.62 11.08 -5.46
CA SER A 287 11.07 11.02 -5.33
C SER A 287 11.64 9.58 -5.40
N GLY A 288 11.73 9.02 -6.61
CA GLY A 288 12.14 7.63 -6.85
C GLY A 288 13.63 7.39 -7.12
N ALA A 289 14.52 8.37 -6.95
CA ALA A 289 15.94 8.24 -7.31
C ALA A 289 16.64 7.02 -6.67
N SER A 290 16.20 6.57 -5.49
CA SER A 290 16.72 5.37 -4.81
C SER A 290 16.46 4.05 -5.56
N LEU A 291 15.59 4.05 -6.58
CA LEU A 291 15.26 2.89 -7.41
C LEU A 291 16.08 2.83 -8.71
N LEU A 292 16.98 3.78 -8.95
CA LEU A 292 17.75 3.83 -10.19
C LEU A 292 18.52 2.52 -10.46
N ASN A 293 19.14 1.95 -9.41
CA ASN A 293 19.87 0.69 -9.55
C ASN A 293 18.95 -0.50 -9.86
N ASP A 294 17.72 -0.51 -9.35
CA ASP A 294 16.72 -1.54 -9.67
C ASP A 294 16.28 -1.40 -11.13
N ALA A 295 16.02 -0.17 -11.60
CA ALA A 295 15.66 0.11 -12.99
C ALA A 295 16.76 -0.30 -13.98
N VAL A 296 18.04 -0.08 -13.62
CA VAL A 296 19.17 -0.57 -14.43
C VAL A 296 19.20 -2.10 -14.44
N LYS A 297 19.06 -2.75 -13.28
CA LYS A 297 19.11 -4.22 -13.17
C LYS A 297 17.94 -4.91 -13.88
N SER A 298 16.77 -4.28 -13.93
CA SER A 298 15.60 -4.80 -14.66
C SER A 298 15.74 -4.67 -16.18
N GLY A 299 16.81 -4.01 -16.66
CA GLY A 299 17.05 -3.77 -18.09
C GLY A 299 16.06 -2.78 -18.68
N ALA A 300 15.63 -1.77 -17.91
CA ALA A 300 14.82 -0.68 -18.45
C ALA A 300 15.64 0.16 -19.42
N ASP A 301 15.01 0.61 -20.50
CA ASP A 301 15.59 1.56 -21.45
C ASP A 301 15.48 2.99 -20.92
N ALA A 302 14.41 3.28 -20.15
CA ALA A 302 14.21 4.55 -19.46
C ALA A 302 13.70 4.35 -18.03
N PHE A 303 14.08 5.26 -17.13
CA PHE A 303 13.54 5.36 -15.78
C PHE A 303 12.93 6.75 -15.58
N VAL A 304 11.63 6.81 -15.30
CA VAL A 304 10.89 8.08 -15.10
C VAL A 304 10.49 8.21 -13.64
N THR A 305 10.86 9.34 -13.03
CA THR A 305 10.49 9.69 -11.67
C THR A 305 10.49 11.21 -11.48
N GLY A 306 10.40 11.72 -10.26
CA GLY A 306 10.54 13.12 -9.87
C GLY A 306 11.73 13.36 -8.93
N ASP A 307 11.98 14.63 -8.60
CA ASP A 307 12.94 15.10 -7.60
C ASP A 307 14.39 14.59 -7.78
N ILE A 308 14.83 14.44 -9.03
CA ILE A 308 16.19 13.98 -9.33
C ILE A 308 17.19 15.10 -9.05
N LYS A 309 18.18 14.79 -8.19
CA LYS A 309 19.28 15.70 -7.87
C LYS A 309 20.32 15.70 -8.99
N TYR A 310 21.04 16.82 -9.13
CA TYR A 310 22.04 17.04 -10.19
C TYR A 310 23.00 15.85 -10.42
N HIS A 311 23.60 15.31 -9.36
CA HIS A 311 24.59 14.23 -9.50
C HIS A 311 23.97 12.90 -9.94
N ALA A 312 22.69 12.66 -9.63
CA ALA A 312 22.01 11.43 -10.03
C ALA A 312 21.85 11.32 -11.56
N PHE A 313 21.85 12.43 -12.31
CA PHE A 313 21.82 12.39 -13.78
C PHE A 313 23.06 11.76 -14.43
N PHE A 314 24.17 11.63 -13.70
CA PHE A 314 25.39 10.98 -14.20
C PHE A 314 25.44 9.47 -13.88
N GLU A 315 24.70 9.01 -12.87
CA GLU A 315 24.73 7.63 -12.37
C GLU A 315 24.28 6.55 -13.38
N PRO A 316 23.32 6.79 -14.29
CA PRO A 316 22.95 5.80 -15.29
C PRO A 316 24.13 5.39 -16.18
N ASP A 317 25.11 6.27 -16.39
CA ASP A 317 26.30 6.02 -17.22
C ASP A 317 25.95 5.40 -18.58
N ASN A 318 25.02 6.04 -19.31
CA ASN A 318 24.50 5.60 -20.61
C ASN A 318 23.75 4.23 -20.61
N ARG A 319 23.51 3.61 -19.44
CA ARG A 319 22.81 2.32 -19.32
C ARG A 319 21.30 2.43 -19.49
N LEU A 320 20.70 3.57 -19.15
CA LEU A 320 19.30 3.91 -19.41
C LEU A 320 19.12 5.43 -19.50
N LEU A 321 18.01 5.88 -20.07
CA LEU A 321 17.57 7.27 -20.07
C LEU A 321 16.89 7.60 -18.73
N LEU A 322 17.51 8.45 -17.90
CA LEU A 322 16.92 8.92 -16.66
C LEU A 322 16.11 10.18 -16.90
N VAL A 323 14.85 10.19 -16.47
CA VAL A 323 13.91 11.28 -16.70
C VAL A 323 13.30 11.74 -15.39
N ASP A 324 13.41 13.04 -15.14
CA ASP A 324 12.68 13.75 -14.11
C ASP A 324 11.47 14.45 -14.74
N CYS A 325 10.29 13.91 -14.47
CA CYS A 325 9.01 14.38 -14.98
C CYS A 325 8.27 15.28 -13.97
N GLY A 326 8.89 15.59 -12.83
CA GLY A 326 8.27 16.36 -11.74
C GLY A 326 7.53 15.50 -10.72
N HIS A 327 7.57 15.91 -9.45
CA HIS A 327 6.93 15.20 -8.34
C HIS A 327 5.41 15.24 -8.47
N TYR A 328 4.85 16.45 -8.58
CA TYR A 328 3.41 16.67 -8.72
C TYR A 328 2.84 15.95 -9.95
N GLU A 329 3.50 16.08 -11.09
CA GLU A 329 3.04 15.54 -12.37
C GLU A 329 2.95 14.02 -12.37
N THR A 330 3.88 13.34 -11.66
CA THR A 330 3.93 11.88 -11.59
C THR A 330 2.94 11.31 -10.57
N GLU A 331 2.53 12.07 -9.57
CA GLU A 331 1.65 11.60 -8.49
C GLU A 331 0.24 12.15 -8.51
N LYS A 332 -0.06 13.19 -9.29
CA LYS A 332 -1.41 13.79 -9.36
C LYS A 332 -2.53 12.81 -9.72
N PHE A 333 -2.21 11.63 -10.25
CA PHE A 333 -3.18 10.57 -10.55
C PHE A 333 -3.47 9.65 -9.36
N SER A 334 -2.75 9.77 -8.24
CA SER A 334 -3.01 9.05 -6.98
C SER A 334 -4.43 9.29 -6.47
N VAL A 335 -4.94 10.52 -6.64
CA VAL A 335 -6.31 10.91 -6.28
C VAL A 335 -7.37 10.09 -7.03
N GLU A 336 -7.10 9.69 -8.28
CA GLU A 336 -8.01 8.82 -9.03
C GLU A 336 -8.07 7.42 -8.43
N ILE A 337 -6.95 6.91 -7.89
CA ILE A 337 -6.89 5.58 -7.25
C ILE A 337 -7.77 5.59 -5.99
N LEU A 338 -7.65 6.64 -5.18
CA LEU A 338 -8.45 6.81 -3.97
C LEU A 338 -9.93 6.96 -4.28
N TYR A 339 -10.27 7.72 -5.33
CA TYR A 339 -11.63 7.82 -5.84
C TYR A 339 -12.19 6.45 -6.26
N ASP A 340 -11.45 5.70 -7.08
CA ASP A 340 -11.87 4.40 -7.61
C ASP A 340 -12.12 3.39 -6.46
N LEU A 341 -11.26 3.40 -5.43
CA LEU A 341 -11.43 2.57 -4.23
C LEU A 341 -12.72 2.89 -3.49
N ILE A 342 -13.00 4.18 -3.25
CA ILE A 342 -14.18 4.62 -2.51
C ILE A 342 -15.45 4.31 -3.29
N VAL A 343 -15.55 4.73 -4.55
CA VAL A 343 -16.78 4.60 -5.33
C VAL A 343 -17.13 3.13 -5.58
N LYS A 344 -16.12 2.27 -5.74
CA LYS A 344 -16.33 0.81 -5.86
C LYS A 344 -16.99 0.20 -4.62
N LYS A 345 -16.67 0.68 -3.41
CA LYS A 345 -17.18 0.13 -2.15
C LYS A 345 -18.41 0.87 -1.60
N PHE A 346 -18.41 2.19 -1.74
CA PHE A 346 -19.39 3.12 -1.19
C PHE A 346 -19.94 4.02 -2.31
N PRO A 347 -20.73 3.46 -3.26
CA PRO A 347 -21.16 4.18 -4.46
C PRO A 347 -22.05 5.41 -4.19
N ASN A 348 -22.68 5.48 -3.02
CA ASN A 348 -23.54 6.60 -2.60
C ASN A 348 -22.81 7.64 -1.72
N PHE A 349 -21.52 7.43 -1.40
CA PHE A 349 -20.75 8.39 -0.63
C PHE A 349 -20.29 9.54 -1.53
N ALA A 350 -20.49 10.79 -1.11
CA ALA A 350 -20.19 11.94 -1.94
C ALA A 350 -18.66 12.19 -1.98
N VAL A 351 -18.07 12.03 -3.16
CA VAL A 351 -16.63 12.22 -3.38
C VAL A 351 -16.40 13.39 -4.32
N ARG A 352 -15.50 14.30 -3.95
CA ARG A 352 -15.11 15.46 -4.75
C ARG A 352 -13.60 15.46 -4.97
N PHE A 353 -13.13 15.86 -6.15
CA PHE A 353 -11.73 16.19 -6.35
C PHE A 353 -11.50 17.66 -5.98
N SER A 354 -10.40 17.93 -5.29
CA SER A 354 -9.92 19.29 -5.03
C SER A 354 -9.65 20.02 -6.35
N GLU A 355 -10.20 21.22 -6.49
CA GLU A 355 -9.90 22.13 -7.60
C GLU A 355 -8.65 22.98 -7.33
N THR A 356 -8.19 23.01 -6.07
CA THR A 356 -6.97 23.72 -5.67
C THR A 356 -5.73 23.08 -6.33
N ASN A 357 -4.98 23.88 -7.11
CA ASN A 357 -3.67 23.47 -7.61
C ASN A 357 -2.65 23.54 -6.46
N THR A 358 -2.09 22.39 -6.10
CA THR A 358 -1.09 22.27 -5.03
C THR A 358 0.35 22.21 -5.54
N ASN A 359 0.58 22.28 -6.86
CA ASN A 359 1.94 22.29 -7.40
C ASN A 359 2.68 23.59 -7.04
N PRO A 360 3.76 23.54 -6.23
CA PRO A 360 4.52 24.73 -5.88
C PRO A 360 5.53 25.14 -6.96
N ILE A 361 5.79 24.28 -7.96
CA ILE A 361 6.81 24.48 -8.98
C ILE A 361 6.23 25.28 -10.15
N ASN A 362 6.95 26.32 -10.57
CA ASN A 362 6.58 27.20 -11.67
C ASN A 362 7.70 27.22 -12.72
N TYR A 363 7.31 27.27 -14.00
CA TYR A 363 8.24 27.26 -15.14
C TYR A 363 8.22 28.64 -15.83
N LEU A 364 9.34 29.03 -16.45
CA LEU A 364 9.50 30.28 -17.22
C LEU A 364 9.53 30.01 -18.74
#